data_AF-A0A5C7PMU2-F1
#
_entry.id   AF-A0A5C7PMU2-F1
#
_cell.length_a   1.000
_cell.length_b   1.000
_cell.length_c   1.000
_cell.angle_alpha   90.00
_cell.angle_beta   90.00
_cell.angle_gamma   90.00
#
_symmetry.space_group_name_H-M   'P 1'
#
loop_
_entity.id
_entity.type
_entity.pdbx_description
1 polymer ?
#
loop_
_entity_poly.entity_id
_entity_poly.type
_entity_poly.pdbx_seq_one_letter_code
_entity_poly.pdbx_strand_id
1 'polypeptide(L)'
;MTQTDMLIAATGKPQGATNNPTQAPSIQTAPPNGSRAAQGIPANAIHCRCGAWWTGTMAGHCTACHQTFTSIRSFDIHRTGSHAHGTRTCLNPASITTQAGNPALIPANKPWPGWSEPGTWEGPET
;
A
#
# COMPACT_ATOMS: atom_id res chain seq x y z
N MET A 1 43.04 -27.72 -26.79
CA MET A 1 41.66 -27.44 -27.22
C MET A 1 40.90 -28.73 -27.13
N THR A 2 40.19 -28.95 -26.02
CA THR A 2 39.32 -30.12 -25.86
C THR A 2 38.07 -29.63 -25.17
N GLN A 3 37.02 -29.57 -25.99
CA GLN A 3 35.67 -29.17 -25.68
C GLN A 3 34.99 -30.36 -25.01
N THR A 4 34.59 -30.19 -23.74
CA THR A 4 33.72 -31.13 -23.04
C THR A 4 32.35 -30.47 -22.93
N ASP A 5 31.48 -30.82 -23.87
CA ASP A 5 30.04 -30.68 -23.76
C ASP A 5 29.53 -31.52 -22.57
N MET A 6 28.81 -30.88 -21.64
CA MET A 6 27.88 -31.56 -20.75
C MET A 6 26.53 -30.85 -20.81
N LEU A 7 25.64 -31.43 -21.61
CA LEU A 7 24.20 -31.21 -21.60
C LEU A 7 23.62 -31.64 -20.24
N ILE A 8 22.97 -30.72 -19.53
CA ILE A 8 22.02 -31.06 -18.46
C ILE A 8 20.66 -30.54 -18.88
N ALA A 9 19.79 -31.46 -19.31
CA ALA A 9 18.38 -31.23 -19.47
C ALA A 9 17.70 -31.22 -18.08
N ALA A 10 17.09 -30.08 -17.71
CA ALA A 10 16.21 -29.99 -16.56
C ALA A 10 14.78 -29.68 -17.04
N THR A 11 14.00 -30.74 -17.27
CA THR A 11 12.54 -30.67 -17.35
C THR A 11 11.98 -30.58 -15.93
N GLY A 12 11.61 -29.37 -15.50
CA GLY A 12 10.85 -29.13 -14.27
C GLY A 12 9.60 -28.32 -14.58
N LYS A 13 8.42 -28.96 -14.50
CA LYS A 13 7.11 -28.31 -14.63
C LYS A 13 6.88 -27.30 -13.49
N PRO A 14 6.10 -26.23 -13.73
CA PRO A 14 5.81 -25.20 -12.74
C PRO A 14 4.93 -25.76 -11.61
N GLN A 15 5.39 -25.61 -10.36
CA GLN A 15 4.55 -25.82 -9.19
C GLN A 15 3.56 -24.65 -9.09
N GLY A 16 2.28 -24.99 -9.08
CA GLY A 16 1.18 -24.04 -8.99
C GLY A 16 1.25 -23.24 -7.71
N ALA A 17 1.42 -21.93 -7.86
CA ALA A 17 1.12 -20.98 -6.81
C ALA A 17 -0.38 -21.05 -6.50
N THR A 18 -0.73 -21.69 -5.38
CA THR A 18 -2.05 -21.51 -4.78
C THR A 18 -2.11 -20.07 -4.27
N ASN A 19 -2.64 -19.19 -5.11
CA ASN A 19 -2.94 -17.81 -4.78
C ASN A 19 -4.03 -17.83 -3.71
N ASN A 20 -3.65 -17.85 -2.44
CA ASN A 20 -4.54 -17.45 -1.37
C ASN A 20 -4.38 -15.93 -1.25
N PRO A 21 -5.28 -15.08 -1.78
CA PRO A 21 -5.19 -13.66 -1.53
C PRO A 21 -5.42 -13.49 -0.03
N THR A 22 -4.33 -13.30 0.72
CA THR A 22 -4.39 -12.59 2.00
C THR A 22 -5.15 -11.32 1.70
N GLN A 23 -6.42 -11.28 2.11
CA GLN A 23 -7.32 -10.18 1.85
C GLN A 23 -6.62 -8.94 2.38
N ALA A 24 -6.21 -8.05 1.48
CA ALA A 24 -5.91 -6.68 1.87
C ALA A 24 -7.11 -6.19 2.70
N PRO A 25 -6.89 -5.44 3.79
CA PRO A 25 -7.98 -4.96 4.64
C PRO A 25 -9.06 -4.38 3.72
N SER A 26 -10.21 -5.05 3.72
CA SER A 26 -11.30 -4.75 2.80
C SER A 26 -11.60 -3.27 2.95
N ILE A 27 -11.48 -2.53 1.85
CA ILE A 27 -11.81 -1.11 1.79
C ILE A 27 -13.23 -1.00 2.33
N GLN A 28 -13.38 -0.52 3.56
CA GLN A 28 -14.70 -0.30 4.13
C GLN A 28 -15.39 0.70 3.20
N THR A 29 -16.49 0.25 2.60
CA THR A 29 -17.41 1.10 1.86
C THR A 29 -17.74 2.31 2.72
N ALA A 30 -17.79 3.48 2.08
CA ALA A 30 -18.03 4.75 2.77
C ALA A 30 -19.22 4.62 3.74
N PRO A 31 -19.10 5.10 5.00
CA PRO A 31 -20.20 5.02 5.93
C PRO A 31 -21.38 5.87 5.43
N PRO A 32 -22.63 5.52 5.80
CA PRO A 32 -23.81 6.29 5.44
C PRO A 32 -23.70 7.74 5.94
N ASN A 33 -24.54 8.63 5.39
CA ASN A 33 -24.68 10.09 5.61
C ASN A 33 -24.90 10.55 7.10
N GLY A 34 -24.32 9.89 8.09
CA GLY A 34 -24.26 10.33 9.48
C GLY A 34 -23.28 11.50 9.66
N SER A 35 -23.50 12.28 10.71
CA SER A 35 -22.57 13.35 11.09
C SER A 35 -21.18 12.78 11.39
N ARG A 36 -20.13 13.41 10.87
CA ARG A 36 -18.74 12.96 11.01
C ARG A 36 -18.30 12.81 12.47
N ALA A 37 -18.82 13.67 13.34
CA ALA A 37 -18.60 13.59 14.78
C ALA A 37 -19.14 12.28 15.39
N ALA A 38 -20.28 11.77 14.90
CA ALA A 38 -20.84 10.49 15.33
C ALA A 38 -20.01 9.29 14.87
N GLN A 39 -19.13 9.48 13.88
CA GLN A 39 -18.20 8.46 13.37
C GLN A 39 -16.81 8.54 14.04
N GLY A 40 -16.63 9.42 15.03
CA GLY A 40 -15.34 9.63 15.68
C GLY A 40 -14.28 10.30 14.80
N ILE A 41 -14.69 10.89 13.67
CA ILE A 41 -13.77 11.61 12.78
C ILE A 41 -13.48 12.99 13.41
N PRO A 42 -12.20 13.34 13.65
CA PRO A 42 -11.84 14.65 14.21
C PRO A 42 -12.36 15.81 13.35
N ALA A 43 -12.74 16.92 13.99
CA ALA A 43 -13.27 18.10 13.28
C ALA A 43 -12.28 18.69 12.26
N ASN A 44 -10.97 18.54 12.50
CA ASN A 44 -9.89 18.99 11.64
C ASN A 44 -9.37 17.92 10.66
N ALA A 45 -10.07 16.79 10.50
CA ALA A 45 -9.68 15.76 9.55
C ALA A 45 -9.86 16.22 8.10
N ILE A 46 -8.88 15.89 7.27
CA ILE A 46 -8.98 16.02 5.82
C ILE A 46 -9.75 14.80 5.30
N HIS A 47 -10.60 15.00 4.30
CA HIS A 47 -11.48 13.96 3.79
C HIS A 47 -11.60 14.05 2.28
N CYS A 48 -11.81 12.89 1.65
CA CYS A 48 -12.10 12.76 0.23
C CYS A 48 -13.56 12.34 0.05
N ARG A 49 -14.14 12.63 -1.13
CA ARG A 49 -15.49 12.16 -1.51
C ARG A 49 -15.63 10.64 -1.44
N CYS A 50 -14.54 9.88 -1.57
CA CYS A 50 -14.55 8.42 -1.43
C CYS A 50 -14.77 7.91 0.01
N GLY A 51 -14.89 8.81 1.00
CA GLY A 51 -15.05 8.45 2.41
C GLY A 51 -13.74 8.26 3.16
N ALA A 52 -12.60 8.17 2.46
CA ALA A 52 -11.28 8.20 3.08
C ALA A 52 -11.06 9.53 3.82
N TRP A 53 -10.41 9.45 4.97
CA TRP A 53 -10.02 10.60 5.77
C TRP A 53 -8.64 10.37 6.38
N TRP A 54 -7.95 11.45 6.71
CA TRP A 54 -6.63 11.42 7.31
C TRP A 54 -6.36 12.71 8.10
N THR A 55 -5.29 12.67 8.89
CA THR A 55 -4.81 13.79 9.69
C THR A 55 -3.30 13.94 9.53
N GLY A 56 -2.80 15.15 9.79
CA GLY A 56 -1.38 15.49 9.67
C GLY A 56 -1.01 16.01 8.28
N THR A 57 -0.03 16.91 8.24
CA THR A 57 0.41 17.60 7.02
C THR A 57 1.17 16.71 6.04
N MET A 58 1.77 15.62 6.54
CA MET A 58 2.55 14.67 5.75
C MET A 58 1.73 13.48 5.25
N ALA A 59 0.51 13.31 5.75
CA ALA A 59 -0.39 12.26 5.32
C ALA A 59 -1.12 12.67 4.03
N GLY A 60 -1.41 11.69 3.17
CA GLY A 60 -1.99 11.94 1.86
C GLY A 60 -2.94 10.84 1.39
N HIS A 61 -3.70 11.15 0.35
CA HIS A 61 -4.67 10.29 -0.30
C HIS A 61 -4.35 10.18 -1.80
N CYS A 62 -4.36 8.97 -2.34
CA CYS A 62 -4.19 8.75 -3.77
C CYS A 62 -5.55 8.83 -4.46
N THR A 63 -5.75 9.84 -5.30
CA THR A 63 -7.01 10.05 -6.03
C THR A 63 -7.31 8.97 -7.07
N ALA A 64 -6.30 8.19 -7.47
CA ALA A 64 -6.46 7.12 -8.46
C ALA A 64 -6.95 5.79 -7.85
N CYS A 65 -6.45 5.41 -6.66
CA CYS A 65 -6.77 4.12 -6.03
C CYS A 65 -7.46 4.24 -4.66
N HIS A 66 -7.64 5.46 -4.18
CA HIS A 66 -8.26 5.82 -2.91
C HIS A 66 -7.60 5.30 -1.62
N GLN A 67 -6.37 4.79 -1.70
CA GLN A 67 -5.57 4.47 -0.51
C GLN A 67 -5.05 5.75 0.16
N THR A 68 -4.86 5.70 1.47
CA THR A 68 -4.22 6.79 2.24
C THR A 68 -2.86 6.35 2.79
N PHE A 69 -2.01 7.32 3.07
CA PHE A 69 -0.61 7.10 3.45
C PHE A 69 -0.24 8.06 4.57
N THR A 70 0.61 7.62 5.49
CA THR A 70 1.01 8.42 6.66
C THR A 70 2.15 9.38 6.37
N SER A 71 2.87 9.17 5.26
CA SER A 71 3.97 10.03 4.80
C SER A 71 3.93 10.22 3.28
N ILE A 72 4.50 11.32 2.81
CA ILE A 72 4.75 11.57 1.38
C ILE A 72 5.60 10.45 0.79
N ARG A 73 6.60 9.96 1.53
CA ARG A 73 7.46 8.86 1.09
C ARG A 73 6.68 7.57 0.88
N SER A 74 5.77 7.21 1.79
CA SER A 74 4.90 6.04 1.63
C SER A 74 4.00 6.17 0.39
N PHE A 75 3.46 7.37 0.17
CA PHE A 75 2.69 7.70 -1.02
C PHE A 75 3.50 7.58 -2.32
N ASP A 76 4.76 8.01 -2.30
CA ASP A 76 5.64 7.92 -3.46
C ASP A 76 6.07 6.48 -3.76
N ILE A 77 6.37 5.67 -2.73
CA ILE A 77 6.65 4.24 -2.89
C ILE A 77 5.47 3.52 -3.57
N HIS A 78 4.25 3.91 -3.22
CA HIS A 78 3.03 3.35 -3.81
C HIS A 78 2.89 3.67 -5.31
N ARG A 79 3.40 4.80 -5.77
CA ARG A 79 3.27 5.22 -7.17
C ARG A 79 4.55 4.91 -7.94
N THR A 80 4.44 4.14 -9.02
CA THR A 80 5.57 3.85 -9.92
C THR A 80 5.36 4.44 -11.31
N GLY A 81 6.33 4.28 -12.21
CA GLY A 81 6.29 4.79 -13.58
C GLY A 81 6.69 6.27 -13.71
N SER A 82 6.82 6.74 -14.96
CA SER A 82 7.31 8.09 -15.27
C SER A 82 6.20 9.12 -15.28
N HIS A 83 6.42 10.24 -14.58
CA HIS A 83 5.56 11.42 -14.67
C HIS A 83 5.61 12.04 -16.08
N ALA A 84 6.78 12.12 -16.71
CA ALA A 84 6.96 12.77 -18.01
C ALA A 84 6.33 12.00 -19.18
N HIS A 85 6.14 10.70 -19.03
CA HIS A 85 5.61 9.83 -20.09
C HIS A 85 4.18 9.34 -19.81
N GLY A 86 3.53 9.83 -18.76
CA GLY A 86 2.16 9.43 -18.43
C GLY A 86 2.01 7.94 -18.07
N THR A 87 3.09 7.26 -17.70
CA THR A 87 3.08 5.82 -17.37
C THR A 87 2.90 5.56 -15.87
N ARG A 88 2.39 6.55 -15.12
CA ARG A 88 2.21 6.45 -13.68
C ARG A 88 1.15 5.40 -13.34
N THR A 89 1.52 4.44 -12.51
CA THR A 89 0.61 3.40 -12.01
C THR A 89 0.69 3.29 -10.49
N CYS A 90 -0.38 2.76 -9.91
CA CYS A 90 -0.49 2.50 -8.48
C CYS A 90 -0.12 1.04 -8.21
N LEU A 91 0.82 0.81 -7.31
CA LEU A 91 1.14 -0.51 -6.79
C LEU A 91 0.21 -0.84 -5.62
N ASN A 92 -0.22 -2.10 -5.48
CA ASN A 92 -0.94 -2.49 -4.26
C ASN A 92 0.02 -2.36 -3.06
N PRO A 93 -0.26 -1.50 -2.05
CA PRO A 93 0.66 -1.29 -0.94
C PRO A 93 1.06 -2.59 -0.21
N ALA A 94 0.13 -3.55 -0.10
CA ALA A 94 0.36 -4.84 0.54
C ALA A 94 1.37 -5.73 -0.20
N SER A 95 1.62 -5.48 -1.49
CA SER A 95 2.50 -6.31 -2.31
C SER A 95 3.88 -5.69 -2.55
N ILE A 96 4.16 -4.50 -2.00
CA ILE A 96 5.45 -3.83 -2.21
C ILE A 96 6.46 -4.38 -1.22
N THR A 97 7.58 -4.90 -1.72
CA THR A 97 8.68 -5.41 -0.90
C THR A 97 9.96 -4.62 -1.11
N THR A 98 10.78 -4.55 -0.08
CA THR A 98 12.18 -4.12 -0.15
C THR A 98 13.03 -5.14 -0.91
N GLN A 99 14.28 -4.80 -1.22
CA GLN A 99 15.24 -5.74 -1.82
C GLN A 99 15.49 -6.98 -0.95
N ALA A 100 15.35 -6.85 0.37
CA ALA A 100 15.49 -7.95 1.32
C ALA A 100 14.23 -8.84 1.41
N GLY A 101 13.19 -8.57 0.62
CA GLY A 101 11.94 -9.33 0.63
C GLY A 101 10.94 -8.92 1.74
N ASN A 102 11.31 -8.01 2.63
CA ASN A 102 10.40 -7.50 3.66
C ASN A 102 9.36 -6.54 3.07
N PRO A 103 8.12 -6.46 3.61
CA PRO A 103 7.15 -5.45 3.21
C PRO A 103 7.70 -4.03 3.30
N ALA A 104 7.59 -3.26 2.22
CA ALA A 104 8.00 -1.86 2.20
C ALA A 104 6.96 -0.93 2.84
N LEU A 105 5.69 -1.36 2.85
CA LEU A 105 4.59 -0.68 3.50
C LEU A 105 3.82 -1.66 4.39
N ILE A 106 3.33 -1.15 5.52
CA ILE A 106 2.49 -1.88 6.48
C ILE A 106 1.22 -1.09 6.76
N PRO A 107 0.11 -1.74 7.15
CA PRO A 107 -1.07 -1.05 7.64
C PRO A 107 -0.71 -0.14 8.82
N ALA A 108 -1.10 1.13 8.72
CA ALA A 108 -0.96 2.09 9.80
C ALA A 108 -1.96 1.74 10.90
N ASN A 109 -1.49 1.54 12.13
CA ASN A 109 -2.36 1.40 13.30
C ASN A 109 -2.83 2.78 13.78
N LYS A 110 -3.50 3.53 12.89
CA LYS A 110 -4.08 4.85 13.15
C LYS A 110 -5.60 4.74 13.28
N PRO A 111 -6.29 5.77 13.84
CA PRO A 111 -7.75 5.85 13.82
C PRO A 111 -8.36 5.86 12.41
N TRP A 112 -7.55 6.13 11.37
CA TRP A 112 -7.93 6.06 9.97
C TRP A 112 -7.16 4.97 9.22
N PRO A 113 -7.77 4.29 8.24
CA PRO A 113 -7.12 3.25 7.47
C PRO A 113 -6.08 3.87 6.53
N GLY A 114 -4.80 3.52 6.68
CA GLY A 114 -3.71 4.00 5.83
C GLY A 114 -2.48 3.10 5.85
N TRP A 115 -1.45 3.47 5.08
CA TRP A 115 -0.19 2.73 4.95
C TRP A 115 1.00 3.55 5.45
N SER A 116 1.96 2.88 6.09
CA SER A 116 3.19 3.47 6.64
C SER A 116 4.42 2.65 6.26
N GLU A 117 5.59 3.29 6.30
CA GLU A 117 6.86 2.58 6.31
C GLU A 117 7.07 1.84 7.65
N PRO A 118 7.64 0.63 7.64
CA PRO A 118 7.99 -0.09 8.87
C PRO A 118 8.85 0.76 9.82
N GLY A 119 8.53 0.77 11.11
CA GLY A 119 9.31 1.46 12.15
C GLY A 119 9.18 2.98 12.19
N THR A 120 8.46 3.61 11.26
CA THR A 120 8.20 5.07 11.27
C THR A 120 6.94 5.46 12.03
N TRP A 121 6.16 4.47 12.47
CA TRP A 121 4.97 4.68 13.29
C TRP A 121 5.30 4.41 14.76
N GLU A 122 5.16 5.43 15.61
CA GLU A 122 5.44 5.34 17.05
C GLU A 122 4.22 4.92 17.88
N GLY A 123 3.08 4.65 17.25
CA GLY A 123 1.82 4.35 17.96
C GLY A 123 0.98 5.60 18.20
N PRO A 124 -0.27 5.43 18.68
CA PRO A 124 -0.97 6.55 19.29
C PRO A 124 -0.14 6.99 20.51
N GLU A 125 0.20 8.28 20.57
CA GLU A 125 0.84 8.87 21.73
C GLU A 125 -0.02 8.53 22.96
N THR A 126 0.55 7.74 23.90
CA THR A 126 -0.10 7.37 25.16
C THR A 126 -0.12 8.54 26.12
#